data_AF-A0A1F6PKS5-F1
#
_entry.id   AF-A0A1F6PKS5-F1
#
_cell.length_a   1.000
_cell.length_b   1.000
_cell.length_c   1.000
_cell.angle_alpha   90.00
_cell.angle_beta   90.00
_cell.angle_gamma   90.00
#
_symmetry.space_group_name_H-M   'P 1'
#
loop_
_entity.id
_entity.type
_entity.pdbx_description
1 polymer ?
#
loop_
_entity_poly.entity_id
_entity_poly.type
_entity_poly.pdbx_seq_one_letter_code
_entity_poly.pdbx_strand_id
1 'polypeptide(L)'
;MANIKKKTISFTQQDVKARENSFALTGYERVTTFNFNEEDKEASIYTYNKDLIKKLDKYCQEFPKLYKLTNTDKYGKYIAKTYSVPKEMISVRFPTDLPEKQSNVLINIAKKRIEAEALKQHSSVQLSLLNIK
;
A
#
# COMPACT_ATOMS: atom_id res chain seq x y z
N MET A 1 2.79 -27.37 51.90
CA MET A 1 3.16 -26.62 50.68
C MET A 1 3.25 -27.61 49.53
N ALA A 2 2.33 -27.54 48.55
CA ALA A 2 2.28 -28.51 47.44
C ALA A 2 3.37 -28.21 46.40
N ASN A 3 4.22 -29.20 46.13
CA ASN A 3 5.33 -29.08 45.19
C ASN A 3 4.84 -29.35 43.75
N ILE A 4 4.62 -28.28 42.98
CA ILE A 4 4.20 -28.38 41.59
C ILE A 4 5.42 -28.72 40.74
N LYS A 5 5.55 -29.98 40.33
CA LYS A 5 6.56 -30.41 39.35
C LYS A 5 6.31 -29.67 38.04
N LYS A 6 7.17 -28.70 37.69
CA LYS A 6 7.18 -28.10 36.36
C LYS A 6 7.58 -29.20 35.36
N LYS A 7 6.60 -29.69 34.60
CA LYS A 7 6.82 -30.62 33.49
C LYS A 7 7.34 -29.79 32.32
N THR A 8 8.65 -29.83 32.07
CA THR A 8 9.25 -29.24 30.87
C THR A 8 8.77 -30.04 29.67
N ILE A 9 7.99 -29.40 28.79
CA ILE A 9 7.50 -30.01 27.56
C ILE A 9 8.52 -29.68 26.46
N SER A 10 9.23 -30.69 25.98
CA SER A 10 10.12 -30.55 24.82
C SER A 10 9.29 -30.59 23.54
N PHE A 11 9.26 -29.47 22.80
CA PHE A 11 8.57 -29.38 21.51
C PHE A 11 9.51 -29.82 20.38
N THR A 12 9.00 -30.65 19.46
CA THR A 12 9.73 -31.00 18.24
C THR A 12 9.54 -29.92 17.17
N GLN A 13 10.40 -29.87 16.16
CA GLN A 13 10.22 -28.94 15.02
C GLN A 13 8.90 -29.16 14.27
N GLN A 14 8.37 -30.40 14.26
CA GLN A 14 7.07 -30.69 13.66
C GLN A 14 5.92 -30.07 14.47
N ASP A 15 6.00 -30.10 15.80
CA ASP A 15 5.00 -29.48 16.68
C ASP A 15 4.97 -27.95 16.51
N VAL A 16 6.15 -27.33 16.35
CA VAL A 16 6.27 -25.89 16.08
C VAL A 16 5.61 -25.54 14.74
N LYS A 17 5.90 -26.30 13.68
CA LYS A 17 5.35 -26.06 12.34
C LYS A 17 3.83 -26.29 12.28
N ALA A 18 3.31 -27.28 13.01
CA ALA A 18 1.88 -27.53 13.13
C ALA A 18 1.16 -26.35 13.82
N ARG A 19 1.75 -25.80 14.89
CA ARG A 19 1.22 -24.59 15.54
C ARG A 19 1.30 -23.38 14.62
N GLU A 20 2.40 -23.17 13.91
CA GLU A 20 2.51 -22.07 12.93
C GLU A 20 1.44 -22.13 11.84
N ASN A 21 1.11 -23.34 11.36
CA ASN A 21 0.03 -23.53 10.39
C ASN A 21 -1.36 -23.28 10.99
N SER A 22 -1.58 -23.55 12.29
CA SER A 22 -2.86 -23.21 12.94
C SER A 22 -3.10 -21.70 13.07
N PHE A 23 -2.05 -20.88 13.01
CA PHE A 23 -2.14 -19.42 12.98
C PHE A 23 -2.02 -18.85 11.56
N ALA A 24 -2.08 -19.69 10.54
CA ALA A 24 -1.94 -19.24 9.17
C ALA A 24 -3.28 -18.71 8.62
N LEU A 25 -3.36 -17.41 8.34
CA LEU A 25 -4.52 -16.83 7.67
C LEU A 25 -4.68 -17.44 6.27
N THR A 26 -5.90 -17.85 5.96
CA THR A 26 -6.36 -18.25 4.63
C THR A 26 -6.32 -17.07 3.65
N GLY A 27 -6.45 -17.35 2.35
CA GLY A 27 -6.55 -16.30 1.34
C GLY A 27 -7.75 -15.39 1.52
N TYR A 28 -8.85 -15.94 2.04
CA TYR A 28 -10.10 -15.23 2.29
C TYR A 28 -9.97 -14.22 3.43
N GLU A 29 -9.31 -14.59 4.52
CA GLU A 29 -9.11 -13.71 5.69
C GLU A 29 -8.18 -12.52 5.41
N ARG A 30 -7.32 -12.63 4.39
CA ARG A 30 -6.41 -11.56 3.99
C ARG A 30 -7.09 -10.55 3.08
N VAL A 31 -7.92 -9.72 3.69
CA VAL A 31 -8.74 -8.73 3.01
C VAL A 31 -7.93 -7.46 2.67
N THR A 32 -8.40 -6.75 1.66
CA THR A 32 -8.06 -5.34 1.42
C THR A 32 -9.35 -4.53 1.46
N THR A 33 -9.38 -3.48 2.28
CA THR A 33 -10.55 -2.62 2.48
C THR A 33 -10.16 -1.17 2.26
N PHE A 34 -10.96 -0.45 1.49
CA PHE A 34 -10.90 1.00 1.35
C PHE A 34 -12.11 1.59 2.05
N ASN A 35 -11.89 2.40 3.07
CA ASN A 35 -12.94 3.01 3.88
C ASN A 35 -13.05 4.51 3.57
N PHE A 36 -14.25 4.94 3.22
CA PHE A 36 -14.64 6.33 2.95
C PHE A 36 -15.83 6.66 3.86
N ASN A 37 -15.60 7.49 4.89
CA ASN A 37 -16.71 8.12 5.64
C ASN A 37 -17.15 9.41 4.91
N GLU A 38 -18.17 10.15 5.35
CA GLU A 38 -18.58 11.43 4.70
C GLU A 38 -17.92 12.68 5.33
N GLU A 39 -17.36 12.55 6.53
CA GLU A 39 -16.86 13.68 7.32
C GLU A 39 -15.40 14.04 7.01
N ASP A 40 -14.55 13.02 6.88
CA ASP A 40 -13.11 13.19 6.68
C ASP A 40 -12.75 13.43 5.22
N LYS A 41 -11.62 14.11 4.97
CA LYS A 41 -11.08 14.26 3.60
C LYS A 41 -10.17 13.11 3.20
N GLU A 42 -9.68 12.34 4.17
CA GLU A 42 -8.82 11.19 3.99
C GLU A 42 -9.66 9.89 4.04
N ALA A 43 -9.23 8.88 3.29
CA ALA A 43 -9.72 7.51 3.32
C ALA A 43 -8.70 6.62 4.05
N SER A 44 -9.20 5.55 4.67
CA SER A 44 -8.37 4.53 5.30
C SER A 44 -8.23 3.31 4.39
N ILE A 45 -7.00 2.86 4.15
CA ILE A 45 -6.70 1.66 3.37
C ILE A 45 -6.09 0.61 4.30
N TYR A 46 -6.85 -0.44 4.60
CA TYR A 46 -6.37 -1.61 5.32
C TYR A 46 -6.04 -2.73 4.33
N THR A 47 -4.84 -3.33 4.39
CA THR A 47 -4.48 -4.37 3.42
C THR A 47 -3.45 -5.36 3.93
N TYR A 48 -3.63 -6.63 3.56
CA TYR A 48 -2.60 -7.69 3.60
C TYR A 48 -1.85 -7.87 2.26
N ASN A 49 -2.24 -7.15 1.20
CA ASN A 49 -1.64 -7.28 -0.12
C ASN A 49 -0.22 -6.69 -0.11
N LYS A 50 0.78 -7.56 -0.28
CA LYS A 50 2.20 -7.19 -0.19
C LYS A 50 2.64 -6.16 -1.24
N ASP A 51 2.09 -6.24 -2.45
CA ASP A 51 2.49 -5.33 -3.53
C ASP A 51 1.86 -3.95 -3.34
N LEU A 52 0.61 -3.91 -2.87
CA LEU A 52 -0.03 -2.66 -2.47
C LEU A 52 0.69 -2.02 -1.28
N ILE A 53 1.08 -2.81 -0.27
CA ILE A 53 1.88 -2.35 0.87
C ILE A 53 3.18 -1.69 0.40
N LYS A 54 3.97 -2.36 -0.45
CA LYS A 54 5.22 -1.79 -0.98
C LYS A 54 4.99 -0.45 -1.68
N LYS A 55 3.91 -0.36 -2.46
CA LYS A 55 3.54 0.86 -3.18
C LYS A 55 3.17 1.99 -2.20
N LEU A 56 2.35 1.70 -1.21
CA LEU A 56 1.92 2.69 -0.22
C LEU A 56 3.06 3.10 0.72
N ASP A 57 3.94 2.18 1.11
CA ASP A 57 5.16 2.49 1.85
C ASP A 57 6.06 3.45 1.07
N LYS A 58 6.26 3.21 -0.24
CA LYS A 58 6.98 4.13 -1.12
C LYS A 58 6.31 5.50 -1.17
N TYR A 59 4.98 5.57 -1.29
CA TYR A 59 4.27 6.85 -1.30
C TYR A 59 4.31 7.57 0.04
N CYS A 60 4.34 6.86 1.17
CA CYS A 60 4.57 7.49 2.47
C CYS A 60 5.96 8.13 2.56
N GLN A 61 6.97 7.55 1.90
CA GLN A 61 8.32 8.11 1.84
C GLN A 61 8.40 9.31 0.88
N GLU A 62 7.81 9.20 -0.31
CA GLU A 62 7.85 10.25 -1.34
C GLU A 62 6.92 11.43 -1.03
N PHE A 63 5.77 11.15 -0.42
CA PHE A 63 4.70 12.11 -0.18
C PHE A 63 4.14 12.03 1.26
N PRO A 64 4.97 12.24 2.30
CA PRO A 64 4.60 12.02 3.71
C PRO A 64 3.46 12.91 4.21
N LYS A 65 3.18 14.03 3.53
CA LYS A 65 2.05 14.90 3.85
C LYS A 65 0.71 14.32 3.39
N LEU A 66 0.72 13.52 2.33
CA LEU A 66 -0.48 12.95 1.70
C LEU A 66 -0.69 11.49 2.11
N TYR A 67 0.36 10.69 2.17
CA TYR A 67 0.27 9.28 2.52
C TYR A 67 0.90 9.05 3.89
N LYS A 68 0.12 8.49 4.81
CA LYS A 68 0.56 8.24 6.19
C LYS A 68 0.30 6.80 6.57
N LEU A 69 1.31 6.10 7.04
CA LEU A 69 1.13 4.80 7.70
C LEU A 69 0.57 5.05 9.10
N THR A 70 -0.64 4.57 9.37
CA THR A 70 -1.32 4.79 10.65
C THR A 70 -1.27 3.58 11.58
N ASN A 71 -1.25 2.36 11.03
CA ASN A 71 -1.13 1.14 11.83
C ASN A 71 -0.39 0.02 11.07
N THR A 72 0.25 -0.89 11.81
CA THR A 72 0.83 -2.14 11.31
C THR A 72 0.43 -3.28 12.24
N ASP A 73 -0.42 -4.17 11.73
CA ASP A 73 -0.92 -5.33 12.48
C ASP A 73 -0.19 -6.59 12.03
N LYS A 74 0.17 -7.44 13.01
CA LYS A 74 0.86 -8.71 12.75
C LYS A 74 0.04 -9.86 13.29
N TYR A 75 -0.27 -10.82 12.41
CA TYR A 75 -0.94 -12.07 12.78
C TYR A 75 -0.12 -13.26 12.28
N GLY A 76 0.55 -13.94 13.22
CA GLY A 76 1.54 -14.97 12.89
C GLY A 76 2.62 -14.42 11.97
N LYS A 77 2.71 -14.98 10.75
CA LYS A 77 3.65 -14.54 9.69
C LYS A 77 3.10 -13.46 8.76
N TYR A 78 1.82 -13.10 8.88
CA TYR A 78 1.17 -12.14 8.00
C TYR A 78 1.23 -10.74 8.62
N ILE A 79 1.45 -9.75 7.77
CA ILE A 79 1.51 -8.34 8.15
C ILE A 79 0.41 -7.63 7.34
N ALA A 80 -0.47 -6.94 8.05
CA ALA A 80 -1.37 -5.96 7.48
C ALA A 80 -0.90 -4.56 7.85
N LYS A 81 -1.22 -3.59 7.00
CA LYS A 81 -0.97 -2.18 7.26
C LYS A 81 -2.20 -1.36 6.96
N THR A 82 -2.34 -0.28 7.73
CA THR A 82 -3.38 0.73 7.54
C THR A 82 -2.74 2.04 7.14
N TYR A 83 -3.27 2.67 6.08
CA TYR A 83 -2.79 3.94 5.57
C TYR A 83 -3.90 4.98 5.55
N SER A 84 -3.57 6.24 5.83
CA SER A 84 -4.43 7.39 5.54
C SER A 84 -4.01 8.02 4.21
N VAL A 85 -4.98 8.24 3.31
CA VAL A 85 -4.76 8.76 1.96
C VAL A 85 -5.90 9.70 1.56
N PRO A 86 -5.66 10.88 0.97
CA PRO A 86 -6.72 11.75 0.44
C PRO A 86 -7.66 10.99 -0.50
N LYS A 87 -8.97 11.13 -0.30
CA LYS A 87 -9.98 10.43 -1.12
C LYS A 87 -9.84 10.71 -2.61
N GLU A 88 -9.44 11.93 -2.95
CA GLU A 88 -9.21 12.39 -4.34
C GLU A 88 -8.12 11.57 -5.07
N MET A 89 -7.22 10.91 -4.34
CA MET A 89 -6.16 10.08 -4.90
C MET A 89 -6.61 8.64 -5.18
N ILE A 90 -7.83 8.28 -4.79
CA ILE A 90 -8.39 6.94 -4.99
C ILE A 90 -9.49 7.03 -6.04
N SER A 91 -9.36 6.26 -7.11
CA SER A 91 -10.37 6.20 -8.17
C SER A 91 -10.85 4.78 -8.39
N VAL A 92 -12.17 4.60 -8.44
CA VAL A 92 -12.80 3.37 -8.90
C VAL A 92 -13.00 3.49 -10.40
N ARG A 93 -12.35 2.62 -11.16
CA ARG A 93 -12.39 2.63 -12.63
C ARG A 93 -13.46 1.65 -13.10
N PHE A 94 -14.50 2.18 -13.72
CA PHE A 94 -15.49 1.36 -14.40
C PHE A 94 -14.98 0.96 -15.78
N PRO A 95 -15.29 -0.26 -16.25
CA PRO A 95 -15.03 -0.61 -17.64
C PRO A 95 -15.82 0.37 -18.52
N THR A 96 -15.11 1.07 -19.39
CA THR A 96 -15.73 1.86 -20.46
C THR A 96 -15.62 1.03 -21.72
N ASP A 97 -16.73 0.77 -22.40
CA ASP A 97 -16.72 0.27 -23.77
C ASP A 97 -16.08 1.35 -24.64
N LEU A 98 -14.75 1.29 -24.80
CA LEU A 98 -14.06 2.22 -25.67
C LEU A 98 -14.24 1.75 -27.12
N PRO A 99 -15.01 2.44 -27.97
CA PRO A 99 -14.83 2.29 -29.40
C PRO A 99 -13.40 2.72 -29.74
N GLU A 100 -12.70 1.95 -30.58
CA GLU A 100 -11.28 2.10 -30.98
C GLU A 100 -10.78 3.56 -31.10
N LYS A 101 -11.63 4.48 -31.57
CA LYS A 101 -11.30 5.91 -31.73
C LYS A 101 -10.96 6.66 -30.43
N GLN A 102 -11.49 6.26 -29.27
CA GLN A 102 -11.20 6.95 -28.00
C GLN A 102 -9.84 6.57 -27.40
N SER A 103 -9.26 5.43 -27.81
CA SER A 103 -7.96 4.96 -27.33
C SER A 103 -6.83 5.93 -27.71
N ASN A 104 -6.87 6.47 -28.93
CA ASN A 104 -5.89 7.42 -29.44
C ASN A 104 -5.92 8.76 -28.69
N VAL A 105 -7.10 9.22 -28.26
CA VAL A 105 -7.22 10.46 -27.48
C VAL A 105 -6.58 10.29 -26.10
N LEU A 106 -6.86 9.18 -25.41
CA LEU A 106 -6.29 8.89 -24.10
C LEU A 106 -4.76 8.68 -24.17
N ILE A 107 -4.28 7.97 -25.20
CA ILE A 107 -2.84 7.80 -25.45
C ILE A 107 -2.16 9.15 -25.70
N ASN A 108 -2.79 10.03 -26.49
CA ASN A 108 -2.24 11.36 -26.77
C ASN A 108 -2.23 12.26 -25.53
N ILE A 109 -3.25 12.18 -24.67
CA ILE A 109 -3.27 12.89 -23.38
C ILE A 109 -2.15 12.37 -22.47
N ALA A 110 -1.94 11.04 -22.40
CA ALA A 110 -0.87 10.44 -21.62
C ALA A 110 0.52 10.89 -22.10
N LYS A 111 0.76 10.89 -23.42
CA LYS A 111 2.01 11.39 -24.04
C LYS A 111 2.26 12.85 -23.69
N LYS A 112 1.27 13.73 -23.87
CA LYS A 112 1.39 15.16 -23.53
C LYS A 112 1.71 15.41 -22.06
N ARG A 113 1.18 14.59 -21.14
CA ARG A 113 1.49 14.70 -19.71
C ARG A 113 2.93 14.35 -19.41
N ILE A 114 3.44 13.25 -19.98
CA ILE A 114 4.84 12.83 -19.83
C ILE A 114 5.80 13.91 -20.37
N GLU A 115 5.49 14.47 -21.54
CA GLU A 115 6.28 15.55 -22.16
C GLU A 115 6.29 16.81 -21.29
N ALA A 116 5.14 17.22 -20.75
CA ALA A 116 5.05 18.38 -19.87
C ALA A 116 5.83 18.17 -18.55
N GLU A 117 5.85 16.95 -18.03
CA GLU A 117 6.56 16.59 -16.81
C GLU A 117 8.08 16.57 -17.02
N ALA A 118 8.55 16.05 -18.17
CA ALA A 118 9.95 16.13 -18.58
C ALA A 118 10.42 17.58 -18.77
N LEU A 119 9.58 18.46 -19.33
CA LEU A 119 9.92 19.88 -19.52
C LEU A 119 10.03 20.64 -18.19
N LYS A 120 9.16 20.34 -17.23
CA LYS A 120 9.22 20.89 -15.86
C LYS A 120 10.50 20.46 -15.13
N GLN A 121 10.88 19.19 -15.27
CA GLN A 121 12.14 18.68 -14.71
C GLN A 121 13.36 19.37 -15.36
N HIS A 122 13.37 19.48 -16.69
CA HIS A 122 14.45 20.19 -17.41
C HIS A 122 14.57 21.65 -16.97
N SER A 123 13.47 22.39 -16.85
CA SER A 123 13.49 23.78 -16.41
C SER A 123 13.98 23.93 -14.96
N SER A 124 13.56 23.03 -14.06
CA SER A 124 14.00 23.03 -12.67
C SER A 124 15.50 22.74 -12.52
N VAL A 125 16.07 21.87 -13.37
CA VAL A 125 17.52 21.57 -13.38
C VAL A 125 18.32 22.73 -13.97
N GLN A 126 17.80 23.44 -14.97
CA GLN A 126 18.47 24.61 -15.54
C GLN A 126 18.54 25.77 -14.53
N LEU A 127 17.46 26.01 -13.78
CA LEU A 127 17.41 27.05 -12.74
C LEU A 127 18.37 26.76 -11.57
N SER A 128 18.52 25.50 -11.17
CA SER A 128 19.48 25.13 -10.12
C SER A 128 20.93 25.28 -10.58
N LEU A 129 21.24 24.98 -11.85
CA LEU A 129 22.58 25.16 -12.42
C LEU A 129 22.97 26.64 -12.58
N LEU A 130 22.00 27.53 -12.84
CA LEU A 130 22.25 28.97 -12.95
C LEU A 130 22.60 29.61 -11.60
N ASN A 131 22.03 29.12 -10.50
CA ASN A 131 22.23 29.65 -9.14
C ASN A 131 23.51 29.15 -8.45
N ILE A 132 24.36 28.39 -9.14
CA ILE A 132 25.63 27.84 -8.62
C ILE A 132 26.85 28.58 -9.20
N LYS A 133 26.66 29.53 -10.13
CA LYS A 133 27.71 30.44 -10.66
C LYS A 133 27.65 31.80 -9.99
#